data_AF-A0A7X1NJR1-F1
#
_entry.id   AF-A0A7X1NJR1-F1
#
_cell.length_a   1.000
_cell.length_b   1.000
_cell.length_c   1.000
_cell.angle_alpha   90.00
_cell.angle_beta   90.00
_cell.angle_gamma   90.00
#
_symmetry.space_group_name_H-M   'P 1'
#
loop_
_entity.id
_entity.type
_entity.pdbx_description
1 polymer ?
#
loop_
_entity_poly.entity_id
_entity_poly.type
_entity_poly.pdbx_seq_one_letter_code
_entity_poly.pdbx_strand_id
1 'polypeptide(L)'
;MNDRRRKIMHAQRQRLEALKVKVDELKAEAGSIRSELEAVRDDEQEAFDNMSASRQSGEPGQNAEASIDNLDTAICALDEIEDLTDFVDAIEALGDAENG
;
A
#
# COMPACT_ATOMS: atom_id res chain seq x y z
N MET A 1 40.78 0.68 13.82
CA MET A 1 39.56 0.94 13.03
C MET A 1 39.41 2.46 12.89
N ASN A 2 39.41 3.00 11.66
CA ASN A 2 39.60 4.43 11.40
C ASN A 2 38.35 5.24 11.85
N ASP A 3 38.53 6.34 12.60
CA ASP A 3 37.43 7.14 13.18
C ASP A 3 36.44 7.64 12.10
N ARG A 4 36.95 7.88 10.90
CA ARG A 4 36.16 8.20 9.71
C ARG A 4 35.20 7.09 9.30
N ARG A 5 35.63 5.81 9.37
CA ARG A 5 34.80 4.65 9.02
C ARG A 5 33.65 4.49 10.02
N ARG A 6 33.93 4.65 11.32
CA ARG A 6 32.90 4.59 12.36
C ARG A 6 31.83 5.67 12.16
N LYS A 7 32.23 6.91 11.87
CA LYS A 7 31.30 8.02 11.59
C LYS A 7 30.41 7.75 10.38
N ILE A 8 30.97 7.22 9.29
CA ILE A 8 30.22 6.86 8.09
C ILE A 8 29.18 5.78 8.40
N MET A 9 29.56 4.71 9.10
CA MET A 9 28.65 3.62 9.47
C MET A 9 27.49 4.13 10.35
N HIS A 10 27.76 4.98 11.34
CA HIS A 10 26.68 5.57 12.14
C HIS A 10 25.71 6.41 11.29
N ALA A 11 26.22 7.21 10.35
CA ALA A 11 25.38 8.00 9.47
C ALA A 11 24.56 7.13 8.50
N GLN A 12 25.13 6.01 8.02
CA GLN A 12 24.40 5.05 7.19
C GLN A 12 23.24 4.42 7.98
N ARG A 13 23.48 3.95 9.20
CA ARG A 13 22.44 3.40 10.07
C ARG A 13 21.29 4.36 10.31
N GLN A 14 21.60 5.61 10.66
CA GLN A 14 20.56 6.64 10.86
C GLN A 14 19.71 6.86 9.61
N ARG A 15 20.31 6.75 8.42
CA ARG A 15 19.57 6.86 7.16
C ARG A 15 18.69 5.64 6.89
N LEU A 16 19.18 4.44 7.19
CA LEU A 16 18.39 3.21 7.05
C LEU A 16 17.18 3.22 7.99
N GLU A 17 17.36 3.59 9.26
CA GLU A 17 16.24 3.75 10.20
C GLU A 17 15.22 4.79 9.73
N ALA A 18 15.68 5.93 9.23
CA ALA A 18 14.78 6.94 8.67
C ALA A 18 14.02 6.46 7.43
N LEU A 19 14.59 5.54 6.64
CA LEU A 19 13.90 4.93 5.51
C LEU A 19 12.83 3.93 5.99
N LYS A 20 13.09 3.14 7.03
CA LYS A 20 12.09 2.23 7.61
C LYS A 20 10.86 3.00 8.10
N VAL A 21 11.07 4.08 8.82
CA VAL A 21 9.97 4.95 9.29
C VAL A 21 9.12 5.46 8.12
N LYS A 22 9.74 5.88 7.01
CA LYS A 22 8.99 6.32 5.82
C LYS A 22 8.20 5.20 5.16
N VAL A 23 8.70 3.96 5.20
CA VAL A 23 7.96 2.79 4.69
C VAL A 23 6.77 2.51 5.59
N ASP A 24 6.94 2.57 6.91
CA ASP A 24 5.84 2.36 7.86
C ASP A 24 4.74 3.44 7.69
N GLU A 25 5.15 4.71 7.50
CA GLU A 25 4.23 5.80 7.18
C GLU A 25 3.49 5.55 5.84
N LEU A 26 4.21 5.10 4.81
CA LEU A 26 3.61 4.77 3.52
C LEU A 26 2.60 3.62 3.64
N LYS A 27 2.92 2.57 4.39
CA LYS A 27 2.03 1.43 4.66
C LYS A 27 0.77 1.87 5.40
N ALA A 28 0.91 2.75 6.40
CA ALA A 28 -0.21 3.28 7.14
C ALA A 28 -1.14 4.13 6.24
N GLU A 29 -0.56 5.00 5.41
CA GLU A 29 -1.32 5.80 4.46
C GLU A 29 -2.02 4.92 3.41
N ALA A 30 -1.34 3.90 2.87
CA ALA A 30 -1.92 2.96 1.93
C ALA A 30 -3.13 2.23 2.53
N GLY A 31 -3.03 1.77 3.79
CA GLY A 31 -4.14 1.16 4.51
C GLY A 31 -5.31 2.12 4.74
N SER A 32 -5.05 3.39 5.03
CA SER A 32 -6.10 4.40 5.16
C SER A 32 -6.85 4.62 3.84
N ILE A 33 -6.10 4.78 2.73
CA ILE A 33 -6.69 4.95 1.39
C ILE A 33 -7.46 3.69 0.99
N ARG A 34 -6.94 2.49 1.32
CA ARG A 34 -7.61 1.22 1.02
C ARG A 34 -8.98 1.18 1.69
N SER A 35 -9.05 1.48 2.99
CA SER A 35 -10.32 1.50 3.71
C SER A 35 -11.33 2.52 3.15
N GLU A 36 -10.86 3.67 2.65
CA GLU A 36 -11.74 4.62 1.96
C GLU A 36 -12.25 4.07 0.62
N LEU A 37 -11.39 3.40 -0.16
CA LEU A 37 -11.78 2.77 -1.43
C LEU A 37 -12.74 1.59 -1.22
N GLU A 38 -12.52 0.78 -0.18
CA GLU A 38 -13.42 -0.31 0.20
C GLU A 38 -14.82 0.21 0.51
N ALA A 39 -14.93 1.32 1.27
CA ALA A 39 -16.20 1.96 1.55
C ALA A 39 -16.90 2.46 0.27
N VAL A 40 -16.15 3.09 -0.65
CA VAL A 40 -16.70 3.52 -1.94
C VAL A 40 -17.15 2.32 -2.79
N ARG A 41 -16.40 1.22 -2.79
CA ARG A 41 -16.76 -0.02 -3.51
C ARG A 41 -18.01 -0.67 -2.92
N ASP A 42 -18.16 -0.66 -1.60
CA ASP A 42 -19.35 -1.09 -0.89
C ASP A 42 -20.58 -0.27 -1.28
N ASP A 43 -20.45 1.06 -1.27
CA ASP A 43 -21.53 1.97 -1.69
C ASP A 43 -21.94 1.74 -3.16
N GLU A 44 -20.97 1.54 -4.07
CA GLU A 44 -21.26 1.28 -5.50
C GLU A 44 -21.93 -0.09 -5.69
N GLN A 45 -21.51 -1.11 -4.95
CA GLN A 45 -22.15 -2.42 -4.98
C GLN A 45 -23.60 -2.34 -4.45
N GLU A 46 -23.84 -1.63 -3.34
CA GLU A 46 -25.19 -1.42 -2.82
C GLU A 46 -26.07 -0.66 -3.84
N ALA A 47 -25.51 0.36 -4.51
CA ALA A 47 -26.21 1.08 -5.55
C ALA A 47 -26.58 0.17 -6.73
N PHE A 48 -25.67 -0.70 -7.16
CA PHE A 48 -25.89 -1.70 -8.20
C PHE A 48 -26.96 -2.71 -7.81
N ASP A 49 -26.87 -3.29 -6.61
CA ASP A 49 -27.78 -4.32 -6.11
C ASP A 49 -29.22 -3.81 -5.97
N ASN A 50 -29.37 -2.52 -5.66
CA ASN A 50 -30.67 -1.86 -5.57
C ASN A 50 -31.24 -1.41 -6.93
N MET A 51 -30.49 -1.52 -8.03
CA MET A 51 -31.00 -1.19 -9.36
C MET A 51 -32.06 -2.20 -9.82
N SER A 52 -33.01 -1.73 -10.64
CA SER A 52 -33.96 -2.63 -11.32
C SER A 52 -33.21 -3.53 -12.31
N ALA A 53 -33.70 -4.75 -12.54
CA ALA A 53 -33.09 -5.71 -13.47
C ALA A 53 -32.81 -5.12 -14.86
N SER A 54 -33.74 -4.30 -15.39
CA SER A 54 -33.55 -3.62 -16.68
C SER A 54 -32.38 -2.62 -16.71
N ARG A 55 -32.05 -2.02 -15.57
CA ARG A 55 -30.92 -1.09 -15.42
C ARG A 55 -29.62 -1.84 -15.17
N GLN A 56 -29.65 -2.89 -14.34
CA GLN A 56 -28.51 -3.78 -14.13
C GLN A 56 -28.03 -4.41 -15.44
N SER A 57 -28.94 -4.88 -16.29
CA SER A 57 -28.59 -5.45 -17.60
C SER A 57 -28.29 -4.41 -18.68
N GLY A 58 -28.44 -3.12 -18.37
CA GLY A 58 -28.23 -2.02 -19.31
C GLY A 58 -26.87 -1.34 -19.12
N GLU A 59 -26.65 -0.28 -19.89
CA GLU A 59 -25.46 0.59 -19.77
C GLU A 59 -25.21 1.10 -18.34
N PRO A 60 -26.23 1.48 -17.53
CA PRO A 60 -25.98 1.88 -16.14
C PRO A 60 -25.34 0.79 -15.28
N GLY A 61 -25.79 -0.47 -15.42
CA GLY A 61 -25.23 -1.58 -14.67
C GLY A 61 -23.82 -1.94 -15.16
N GLN A 62 -23.59 -1.95 -16.47
CA GLN A 62 -22.25 -2.17 -17.04
C GLN A 62 -21.23 -1.13 -16.55
N ASN A 63 -21.64 0.12 -16.42
CA ASN A 63 -20.79 1.19 -15.88
C ASN A 63 -20.51 1.01 -14.38
N ALA A 64 -21.48 0.55 -13.60
CA ALA A 64 -21.31 0.25 -12.18
C ALA A 64 -20.37 -0.94 -11.97
N GLU A 65 -20.57 -2.05 -12.70
CA GLU A 65 -19.66 -3.21 -12.71
C GLU A 65 -18.22 -2.80 -13.05
N ALA A 66 -18.03 -2.01 -14.11
CA ALA A 66 -16.71 -1.51 -14.48
C ALA A 66 -16.10 -0.60 -13.40
N SER A 67 -16.92 0.17 -12.68
CA SER A 67 -16.44 1.03 -11.59
C SER A 67 -15.99 0.18 -10.39
N ILE A 68 -16.77 -0.84 -10.02
CA ILE A 68 -16.44 -1.81 -8.97
C ILE A 68 -15.14 -2.55 -9.31
N ASP A 69 -15.00 -3.07 -10.54
CA ASP A 69 -13.79 -3.77 -10.99
C ASP A 69 -12.53 -2.88 -10.90
N ASN A 70 -12.67 -1.59 -11.25
CA ASN A 70 -11.57 -0.64 -11.16
C ASN A 70 -11.20 -0.32 -9.69
N LEU A 71 -12.21 -0.24 -8.81
CA LEU A 71 -11.98 -0.05 -7.37
C LEU A 71 -11.28 -1.27 -6.77
N ASP A 72 -11.71 -2.49 -7.10
CA ASP A 72 -11.05 -3.72 -6.65
C ASP A 72 -9.59 -3.78 -7.13
N THR A 73 -9.33 -3.39 -8.38
CA THR A 73 -7.95 -3.29 -8.90
C THR A 73 -7.10 -2.31 -8.09
N ALA A 74 -7.66 -1.15 -7.73
CA ALA A 74 -6.96 -0.15 -6.93
C ALA A 74 -6.70 -0.62 -5.48
N ILE A 75 -7.68 -1.30 -4.88
CA ILE A 75 -7.55 -1.92 -3.55
C ILE A 75 -6.42 -2.96 -3.55
N CYS A 76 -6.39 -3.86 -4.54
CA CYS A 76 -5.31 -4.86 -4.65
C CYS A 76 -3.92 -4.21 -4.82
N ALA A 77 -3.82 -3.09 -5.54
CA ALA A 77 -2.55 -2.38 -5.68
C ALA A 77 -2.07 -1.77 -4.34
N LEU A 78 -2.99 -1.41 -3.44
CA LEU A 78 -2.65 -0.93 -2.10
C LEU A 78 -2.23 -2.06 -1.17
N ASP A 79 -2.82 -3.25 -1.32
CA ASP A 79 -2.37 -4.45 -0.57
C ASP A 79 -0.89 -4.76 -0.85
N GLU A 80 -0.44 -4.61 -2.10
CA GLU A 80 0.99 -4.77 -2.45
C GLU A 80 1.90 -3.74 -1.76
N ILE A 81 1.40 -2.52 -1.49
CA ILE A 81 2.13 -1.48 -0.76
C ILE A 81 2.14 -1.76 0.75
N GLU A 82 1.03 -2.27 1.29
CA GLU A 82 0.97 -2.72 2.68
C GLU A 82 1.94 -3.89 2.93
N ASP A 83 2.15 -4.76 1.93
CA ASP A 83 3.09 -5.88 1.99
C ASP A 83 4.51 -5.55 1.46
N LEU A 84 5.09 -4.45 1.92
CA LEU A 84 6.51 -4.13 1.69
C LEU A 84 7.46 -4.87 2.65
N THR A 85 7.09 -6.07 3.11
CA THR A 85 7.88 -6.83 4.11
C THR A 85 9.28 -7.16 3.59
N ASP A 86 9.39 -7.67 2.36
CA ASP A 86 10.67 -7.98 1.72
C ASP A 86 11.60 -6.74 1.62
N PHE A 87 11.01 -5.55 1.42
CA PHE A 87 11.76 -4.31 1.36
C PHE A 87 12.33 -3.92 2.72
N VAL A 88 11.52 -4.06 3.78
CA VAL A 88 11.95 -3.79 5.17
C VAL A 88 13.04 -4.77 5.59
N ASP A 89 12.84 -6.06 5.33
CA ASP A 89 13.80 -7.12 5.65
C ASP A 89 15.15 -6.87 4.95
N ALA A 90 15.13 -6.44 3.69
CA ALA A 90 16.34 -6.07 2.95
C ALA A 90 17.07 -4.87 3.60
N ILE A 91 16.35 -3.86 4.09
CA ILE A 91 16.94 -2.73 4.81
C ILE A 91 17.56 -3.17 6.14
N GLU A 92 16.88 -4.04 6.88
CA GLU A 92 17.39 -4.60 8.14
C GLU A 92 18.67 -5.40 7.92
N ALA A 93 18.69 -6.26 6.91
CA ALA A 93 19.86 -7.05 6.54
C ALA A 93 21.08 -6.17 6.18
N LEU A 94 20.87 -5.01 5.54
CA LEU A 94 21.93 -4.04 5.26
C LEU A 94 22.49 -3.42 6.54
N GLY A 95 21.63 -3.14 7.53
CA GLY A 95 22.04 -2.66 8.85
C GLY A 95 22.88 -3.69 9.61
N ASP A 96 22.52 -4.97 9.52
CA ASP A 96 23.19 -6.08 10.20
C ASP A 96 24.51 -6.50 9.55
N ALA A 97 24.61 -6.48 8.22
CA ALA A 97 25.84 -6.74 7.50
C ALA A 97 26.96 -5.74 7.85
N GLU A 98 26.60 -4.54 8.32
CA GLU A 98 27.55 -3.55 8.84
C GLU A 98 28.02 -3.83 10.29
N ASN A 99 27.52 -4.87 10.98
CA ASN A 99 27.94 -5.26 12.33
C ASN A 99 29.05 -6.34 12.37
N GLY A 100 29.28 -7.05 11.25
CA GLY A 100 30.37 -8.03 11.08
C GLY A 100 31.67 -7.41 10.56
#